data_AF-A0A1A7ZV47-F1
#
_entry.id   AF-A0A1A7ZV47-F1
#
_cell.length_a   1.000
_cell.length_b   1.000
_cell.length_c   1.000
_cell.angle_alpha   90.00
_cell.angle_beta   90.00
_cell.angle_gamma   90.00
#
_symmetry.space_group_name_H-M   'P 1'
#
loop_
_entity.id
_entity.type
_entity.pdbx_description
1 polymer ?
#
loop_
_entity_poly.entity_id
_entity_poly.type
_entity_poly.pdbx_seq_one_letter_code
_entity_poly.pdbx_strand_id
1 'polypeptide(L)'
;LDVFDAAERYQQSGIPLLVLAGKEYGSGSSRDWAAKGPFLLGIKAVLAESYERIHRSNLVGMGVIPLEYLPGDTADSLGLTGRERYTLVIPEPLTPRMVVDVKLDTGRTFKVRMRFDTDVELTYFHHGGILNYMIRKMSQN
;
A
#
# COMPACT_ATOMS: atom_id res chain seq x y z
N LEU A 1 16.36 14.18 -10.38
CA LEU A 1 14.90 14.43 -10.35
C LEU A 1 14.48 14.33 -8.91
N ASP A 2 13.63 15.24 -8.46
CA ASP A 2 13.05 15.11 -7.13
C ASP A 2 12.02 13.97 -7.11
N VAL A 3 11.62 13.51 -5.92
CA VAL A 3 10.64 12.42 -5.78
C VAL A 3 9.33 12.76 -6.49
N PHE A 4 8.90 14.02 -6.41
CA PHE A 4 7.71 14.52 -7.10
C PHE A 4 7.85 14.41 -8.62
N ASP A 5 8.94 14.94 -9.20
CA ASP A 5 9.17 14.90 -10.65
C ASP A 5 9.24 13.47 -11.19
N ALA A 6 9.86 12.57 -10.44
CA ALA A 6 9.91 11.15 -10.81
C ALA A 6 8.50 10.53 -10.80
N ALA A 7 7.73 10.78 -9.75
CA ALA A 7 6.36 10.29 -9.62
C ALA A 7 5.45 10.80 -10.74
N GLU A 8 5.56 12.09 -11.10
CA GLU A 8 4.81 12.69 -12.20
C GLU A 8 5.09 11.99 -13.54
N ARG A 9 6.35 11.68 -13.84
CA ARG A 9 6.72 10.93 -15.06
C ARG A 9 6.13 9.51 -15.08
N TYR A 10 6.14 8.82 -13.93
CA TYR A 10 5.53 7.49 -13.83
C TYR A 10 4.01 7.55 -14.02
N GLN A 11 3.35 8.55 -13.46
CA GLN A 11 1.91 8.78 -13.65
C GLN A 11 1.58 9.05 -15.13
N GLN A 12 2.31 9.94 -15.80
CA GLN A 12 2.12 10.24 -17.23
C GLN A 12 2.30 8.99 -18.11
N SER A 13 3.17 8.07 -17.69
CA SER A 13 3.41 6.80 -18.39
C SER A 13 2.41 5.70 -18.01
N GLY A 14 1.45 5.96 -17.12
CA GLY A 14 0.47 4.99 -16.66
C GLY A 14 1.06 3.86 -15.81
N ILE A 15 2.24 4.05 -15.22
CA ILE A 15 2.94 3.03 -14.44
C ILE A 15 2.61 3.21 -12.95
N PRO A 16 2.01 2.21 -12.28
CA PRO A 16 1.75 2.25 -10.85
C PRO A 16 3.04 2.25 -10.02
N LEU A 17 2.99 2.88 -8.84
CA LEU A 17 4.11 2.94 -7.90
C LEU A 17 3.84 2.15 -6.61
N LEU A 18 4.89 1.59 -6.04
CA LEU A 18 4.92 1.06 -4.68
C LEU A 18 6.19 1.53 -3.95
N VAL A 19 6.10 1.65 -2.62
CA VAL A 19 7.25 1.94 -1.75
C VAL A 19 7.71 0.67 -1.03
N LEU A 20 9.03 0.44 -0.96
CA LEU A 20 9.63 -0.52 -0.03
C LEU A 20 10.12 0.24 1.22
N ALA A 21 9.88 -0.33 2.40
CA ALA A 21 10.29 0.26 3.68
C ALA A 21 10.74 -0.82 4.67
N GLY A 22 11.50 -0.39 5.68
CA GLY A 22 11.94 -1.23 6.80
C GLY A 22 10.90 -1.29 7.93
N LYS A 23 11.39 -1.31 9.16
CA LYS A 23 10.59 -1.36 10.38
C LYS A 23 10.01 0.01 10.75
N GLU A 24 8.90 -0.03 11.50
CA GLU A 24 8.25 1.13 12.12
C GLU A 24 7.93 2.24 11.10
N TYR A 25 7.52 1.84 9.89
CA TYR A 25 7.21 2.79 8.83
C TYR A 25 6.06 3.71 9.24
N GLY A 26 6.30 5.01 9.13
CA GLY A 26 5.36 6.06 9.54
C GLY A 26 5.39 6.43 11.02
N SER A 27 6.43 6.03 11.76
CA SER A 27 6.64 6.47 13.14
C SER A 27 6.85 7.99 13.23
N GLY A 28 6.49 8.55 14.40
CA GLY A 28 6.56 9.98 14.69
C GLY A 28 5.19 10.64 14.85
N SER A 29 5.18 11.98 14.86
CA SER A 29 3.94 12.74 15.02
C SER A 29 3.01 12.53 13.83
N SER A 30 1.72 12.41 14.11
CA SER A 30 0.69 12.42 13.07
C SER A 30 0.81 13.68 12.22
N ARG A 31 0.80 13.52 10.89
CA ARG A 31 0.84 14.61 9.92
C ARG A 31 -0.23 14.35 8.86
N ASP A 32 -1.06 15.35 8.61
CA ASP A 32 -2.22 15.26 7.72
C ASP A 32 -1.90 14.73 6.32
N TRP A 33 -0.68 15.03 5.84
CA TRP A 33 -0.22 14.68 4.50
C TRP A 33 0.53 13.36 4.41
N ALA A 34 0.77 12.66 5.52
CA ALA A 34 1.59 11.43 5.52
C ALA A 34 0.99 10.29 4.68
N ALA A 35 -0.33 10.25 4.49
CA ALA A 35 -0.99 9.30 3.57
C ALA A 35 -1.50 9.96 2.28
N LYS A 36 -1.95 11.22 2.34
CA LYS A 36 -2.44 11.96 1.17
C LYS A 36 -1.33 12.25 0.16
N GLY A 37 -0.13 12.60 0.63
CA GLY A 37 1.03 12.84 -0.22
C GLY A 37 1.35 11.63 -1.10
N PRO A 38 1.64 10.45 -0.51
CA PRO A 38 1.85 9.23 -1.28
C PRO A 38 0.73 8.90 -2.27
N PHE A 39 -0.53 9.08 -1.85
CA PHE A 39 -1.68 8.89 -2.71
C PHE A 39 -1.65 9.81 -3.95
N LEU A 40 -1.37 11.10 -3.77
CA LEU A 40 -1.25 12.06 -4.88
C LEU A 40 -0.04 11.82 -5.77
N LEU A 41 1.03 11.23 -5.23
CA LEU A 41 2.18 10.76 -6.00
C LEU A 41 1.87 9.48 -6.81
N GLY A 42 0.67 8.91 -6.67
CA GLY A 42 0.24 7.72 -7.42
C GLY A 42 0.71 6.40 -6.83
N ILE A 43 1.23 6.40 -5.60
CA ILE A 43 1.59 5.19 -4.87
C ILE A 43 0.33 4.38 -4.58
N LYS A 44 0.32 3.11 -4.99
CA LYS A 44 -0.81 2.19 -4.83
C LYS A 44 -0.64 1.27 -3.63
N ALA A 45 0.60 0.95 -3.26
CA ALA A 45 0.91 0.11 -2.12
C ALA A 45 2.22 0.53 -1.44
N VAL A 46 2.33 0.20 -0.16
CA VAL A 46 3.60 0.25 0.57
C VAL A 46 3.89 -1.17 1.04
N LEU A 47 5.12 -1.64 0.94
CA LEU A 47 5.59 -2.90 1.48
C LEU A 47 6.64 -2.62 2.55
N ALA A 48 6.32 -2.91 3.81
CA ALA A 48 7.17 -2.62 4.96
C ALA A 48 7.41 -3.85 5.83
N GLU A 49 8.45 -3.85 6.66
CA GLU A 49 8.64 -4.88 7.69
C GLU A 49 7.65 -4.71 8.84
N SER A 50 7.34 -3.47 9.20
CA SER A 50 6.27 -3.15 10.15
C SER A 50 5.82 -1.69 10.01
N TYR A 51 4.63 -1.39 10.54
CA TYR A 51 4.03 -0.05 10.49
C TYR A 51 3.79 0.50 11.90
N GLU A 52 3.88 1.81 12.03
CA GLU A 52 3.18 2.50 13.12
C GLU A 52 1.66 2.37 12.91
N ARG A 53 0.92 2.13 14.00
CA ARG A 53 -0.50 1.77 13.99
C ARG A 53 -1.39 2.82 13.33
N ILE A 54 -1.21 4.10 13.66
CA ILE A 54 -2.00 5.23 13.14
C ILE A 54 -1.68 5.45 11.66
N HIS A 55 -0.41 5.43 11.29
CA HIS A 55 0.02 5.60 9.91
C HIS A 55 -0.57 4.53 8.99
N ARG A 56 -0.56 3.26 9.41
CA ARG A 56 -1.19 2.15 8.67
C ARG A 56 -2.68 2.44 8.40
N SER A 57 -3.43 2.85 9.42
CA SER A 57 -4.85 3.20 9.27
C SER A 57 -5.06 4.40 8.32
N ASN A 58 -4.17 5.38 8.33
CA ASN A 58 -4.23 6.51 7.40
C ASN A 58 -4.02 6.09 5.94
N LEU A 59 -3.09 5.17 5.66
CA LEU A 59 -2.88 4.61 4.32
C LEU A 59 -4.14 3.91 3.81
N VAL A 60 -4.74 3.04 4.63
CA VAL A 60 -6.01 2.38 4.32
C VAL A 60 -7.11 3.40 4.04
N GLY A 61 -7.22 4.44 4.87
CA GLY A 61 -8.20 5.51 4.70
C GLY A 61 -8.06 6.26 3.37
N MET A 62 -6.84 6.34 2.82
CA MET A 62 -6.58 6.92 1.49
C MET A 62 -6.68 5.91 0.34
N GLY A 63 -6.97 4.63 0.62
CA GLY A 63 -7.02 3.58 -0.40
C GLY A 63 -5.64 3.06 -0.84
N VAL A 64 -4.57 3.40 -0.12
CA VAL A 64 -3.23 2.83 -0.34
C VAL A 64 -3.14 1.50 0.42
N ILE A 65 -2.65 0.44 -0.25
CA ILE A 65 -2.58 -0.90 0.33
C ILE A 65 -1.34 -1.03 1.22
N PRO A 66 -1.47 -1.20 2.56
CA PRO A 66 -0.34 -1.54 3.40
C PRO A 66 -0.05 -3.03 3.27
N LEU A 67 1.10 -3.38 2.72
CA LEU A 67 1.66 -4.72 2.65
C LEU A 67 2.74 -4.86 3.71
N GLU A 68 2.80 -6.03 4.33
CA GLU A 68 3.81 -6.37 5.32
C GLU A 68 4.53 -7.65 4.91
N TYR A 69 5.85 -7.67 5.03
CA TYR A 69 6.61 -8.90 4.89
C TYR A 69 6.13 -9.97 5.89
N LEU A 70 6.29 -11.25 5.57
CA LEU A 70 6.04 -12.30 6.56
C LEU A 70 7.12 -12.28 7.66
N PRO A 71 6.86 -12.85 8.85
CA PRO A 71 7.84 -12.85 9.93
C PRO A 71 9.19 -13.47 9.48
N GLY A 72 10.26 -12.68 9.57
CA GLY A 72 11.60 -13.06 9.14
C GLY A 72 11.98 -12.63 7.72
N ASP A 73 11.02 -12.22 6.89
CA ASP A 73 11.28 -11.69 5.56
C ASP A 73 11.59 -10.19 5.61
N THR A 74 12.56 -9.76 4.80
CA THR A 74 12.93 -8.37 4.56
C THR A 74 13.24 -8.18 3.07
N ALA A 75 13.45 -6.93 2.64
CA ALA A 75 13.95 -6.68 1.29
C ALA A 75 15.26 -7.44 1.02
N ASP A 76 16.20 -7.40 1.97
CA ASP A 76 17.51 -8.05 1.83
C ASP A 76 17.40 -9.58 1.81
N SER A 77 16.62 -10.19 2.70
CA SER A 77 16.50 -11.66 2.75
C SER A 77 15.81 -12.23 1.51
N LEU A 78 14.90 -11.45 0.93
CA LEU A 78 14.23 -11.77 -0.34
C LEU A 78 15.01 -11.28 -1.57
N GLY A 79 16.19 -10.67 -1.39
CA GLY A 79 17.05 -10.15 -2.45
C GLY A 79 16.37 -9.12 -3.36
N LEU A 80 15.49 -8.30 -2.81
CA LEU A 80 14.76 -7.26 -3.53
C LEU A 80 15.65 -6.03 -3.69
N THR A 81 15.90 -5.61 -4.93
CA THR A 81 16.72 -4.43 -5.21
C THR A 81 15.90 -3.15 -5.37
N GLY A 82 14.58 -3.28 -5.54
CA GLY A 82 13.66 -2.17 -5.82
C GLY A 82 13.68 -1.73 -7.29
N ARG A 83 14.43 -2.44 -8.15
CA ARG A 83 14.48 -2.19 -9.61
C ARG A 83 13.55 -3.10 -10.39
N GLU A 84 13.05 -4.14 -9.75
CA GLU A 84 12.10 -5.09 -10.29
C GLU A 84 10.72 -4.45 -10.46
N ARG A 85 9.90 -5.03 -11.34
CA ARG A 85 8.48 -4.69 -11.42
C ARG A 85 7.66 -5.64 -10.56
N TYR A 86 6.86 -5.07 -9.66
CA TYR A 86 6.04 -5.79 -8.70
C TYR A 86 4.62 -5.94 -9.23
N THR A 87 4.14 -7.18 -9.28
CA THR A 87 2.76 -7.51 -9.63
C THR A 87 2.08 -8.10 -8.40
N LEU A 88 1.06 -7.40 -7.92
CA LEU A 88 0.16 -7.86 -6.88
C LEU A 88 -1.23 -8.06 -7.49
N VAL A 89 -1.74 -9.29 -7.46
CA VAL A 89 -3.12 -9.59 -7.85
C VAL A 89 -3.98 -9.52 -6.59
N ILE A 90 -5.00 -8.67 -6.60
CA ILE A 90 -5.95 -8.54 -5.49
C ILE A 90 -7.01 -9.63 -5.66
N PRO A 91 -7.08 -10.63 -4.77
CA PRO A 91 -8.06 -11.70 -4.88
C PRO A 91 -9.45 -11.22 -4.47
N GLU A 92 -10.47 -11.90 -4.97
CA GLU A 92 -11.87 -11.74 -4.55
C GLU A 92 -12.41 -13.13 -4.16
N PRO A 93 -12.87 -13.34 -2.90
CA PRO A 93 -13.06 -12.35 -1.83
C PRO A 93 -11.78 -11.98 -1.06
N LEU A 94 -11.72 -10.77 -0.51
CA LEU A 94 -10.71 -10.34 0.46
C LEU A 94 -11.14 -10.67 1.89
N THR A 95 -10.18 -11.03 2.75
CA THR A 95 -10.38 -11.21 4.19
C THR A 95 -9.33 -10.43 4.98
N PRO A 96 -9.62 -10.06 6.25
CA PRO A 96 -8.65 -9.34 7.07
C PRO A 96 -7.33 -10.11 7.20
N ARG A 97 -6.20 -9.39 7.06
CA ARG A 97 -4.83 -9.92 7.16
C ARG A 97 -4.51 -11.04 6.17
N MET A 98 -5.20 -11.09 5.03
CA MET A 98 -4.96 -12.09 3.99
C MET A 98 -3.51 -12.05 3.52
N VAL A 99 -2.92 -13.24 3.34
CA VAL A 99 -1.59 -13.41 2.75
C VAL A 99 -1.75 -13.65 1.25
N VAL A 100 -1.00 -12.90 0.45
CA VAL A 100 -1.08 -12.88 -1.01
C VAL A 100 0.32 -13.01 -1.61
N ASP A 101 0.38 -13.47 -2.85
CA ASP A 101 1.62 -13.58 -3.60
C ASP A 101 1.92 -12.28 -4.35
N VAL A 102 3.17 -11.82 -4.25
CA VAL A 102 3.74 -10.76 -5.07
C VAL A 102 4.72 -11.39 -6.05
N LYS A 103 4.49 -11.16 -7.34
CA LYS A 103 5.34 -11.65 -8.43
C LYS A 103 6.24 -10.54 -8.95
N LEU A 104 7.50 -10.87 -9.20
CA LEU A 104 8.45 -9.98 -9.85
C LEU A 104 8.57 -10.32 -11.34
N ASP A 105 8.95 -9.33 -12.15
CA ASP A 105 9.28 -9.55 -13.56
C ASP A 105 10.55 -10.38 -13.78
N THR A 106 11.35 -10.58 -12.73
CA THR A 106 12.47 -11.53 -12.69
C THR A 106 12.03 -13.00 -12.56
N GLY A 107 10.73 -13.26 -12.37
CA GLY A 107 10.15 -14.59 -12.18
C GLY A 107 10.08 -15.03 -10.70
N ARG A 108 10.71 -14.29 -9.79
CA ARG A 108 10.62 -14.56 -8.34
C ARG A 108 9.21 -14.26 -7.82
N THR A 109 8.73 -15.07 -6.89
CA THR A 109 7.45 -14.87 -6.19
C THR A 109 7.70 -14.99 -4.69
N PHE A 110 7.07 -14.13 -3.89
CA PHE A 110 7.12 -14.18 -2.44
C PHE A 110 5.76 -13.79 -1.84
N LYS A 111 5.57 -14.12 -0.57
CA LYS A 111 4.31 -13.86 0.14
C LYS A 111 4.41 -12.60 0.98
N VAL A 112 3.32 -11.86 1.03
CA VAL A 112 3.15 -10.69 1.91
C VAL A 112 1.78 -10.72 2.55
N ARG A 113 1.64 -10.08 3.70
CA ARG A 113 0.35 -9.88 4.37
C ARG A 113 -0.25 -8.54 3.96
N MET A 114 -1.47 -8.54 3.45
CA MET A 114 -2.26 -7.32 3.28
C MET A 114 -2.78 -6.85 4.64
N ARG A 115 -2.30 -5.73 5.14
CA ARG A 115 -2.59 -5.19 6.47
C ARG A 115 -3.91 -4.40 6.53
N PHE A 116 -4.97 -4.98 5.95
CA PHE A 116 -6.34 -4.64 6.31
C PHE A 116 -6.71 -5.47 7.53
N ASP A 117 -6.85 -4.82 8.68
CA ASP A 117 -6.98 -5.51 9.97
C ASP A 117 -8.45 -5.78 10.33
N THR A 118 -9.42 -5.18 9.64
CA THR A 118 -10.87 -5.33 9.90
C THR A 118 -11.70 -5.29 8.61
N ASP A 119 -12.95 -5.76 8.68
CA ASP A 119 -13.89 -5.69 7.54
C ASP A 119 -14.28 -4.25 7.16
N VAL A 120 -14.25 -3.32 8.13
CA VAL A 120 -14.47 -1.90 7.87
C VAL A 120 -13.35 -1.33 6.99
N GLU A 121 -12.11 -1.72 7.26
CA GLU A 121 -10.96 -1.33 6.44
C GLU A 121 -11.03 -1.90 5.02
N LEU A 122 -11.48 -3.14 4.86
CA LEU A 122 -11.77 -3.72 3.55
C LEU A 122 -12.86 -2.94 2.81
N THR A 123 -13.91 -2.54 3.53
CA THR A 123 -14.99 -1.70 2.97
C THR A 123 -14.44 -0.37 2.44
N TYR A 124 -13.56 0.29 3.21
CA TYR A 124 -12.92 1.52 2.74
C TYR A 124 -12.06 1.27 1.50
N PHE A 125 -11.29 0.18 1.48
CA PHE A 125 -10.48 -0.19 0.32
C PHE A 125 -11.32 -0.42 -0.94
N HIS A 126 -12.42 -1.18 -0.86
CA HIS A 126 -13.34 -1.40 -1.98
C HIS A 126 -13.98 -0.11 -2.50
N HIS A 127 -14.11 0.91 -1.65
CA HIS A 127 -14.60 2.23 -2.05
C HIS A 127 -13.49 3.17 -2.55
N GLY A 128 -12.23 2.75 -2.51
CA GLY A 128 -11.08 3.58 -2.87
C GLY A 128 -10.72 4.63 -1.80
N GLY A 129 -11.11 4.40 -0.55
CA GLY A 129 -10.82 5.26 0.59
C GLY A 129 -12.06 5.67 1.40
N ILE A 130 -11.83 6.18 2.61
CA ILE A 130 -12.89 6.57 3.56
C ILE A 130 -13.74 7.73 3.02
N LEU A 131 -13.13 8.71 2.36
CA LEU A 131 -13.86 9.86 1.82
C LEU A 131 -14.84 9.41 0.73
N ASN A 132 -14.39 8.54 -0.17
CA ASN A 132 -15.23 7.98 -1.22
C ASN A 132 -16.37 7.13 -0.66
N TYR A 133 -16.09 6.35 0.39
CA TYR A 133 -17.12 5.61 1.12
C TYR A 133 -18.19 6.54 1.70
N MET A 134 -17.77 7.61 2.39
CA MET A 134 -18.69 8.56 3.01
C MET A 134 -19.54 9.30 1.98
N ILE A 135 -18.94 9.77 0.87
CA ILE A 135 -19.68 10.45 -0.21
C ILE A 135 -20.78 9.53 -0.76
N ARG A 136 -20.43 8.29 -1.13
CA ARG A 136 -21.39 7.32 -1.68
C ARG A 136 -22.52 7.01 -0.70
N LYS A 137 -22.19 6.88 0.60
CA LYS A 137 -23.18 6.62 1.65
C LYS A 137 -24.14 7.80 1.83
N MET A 138 -23.64 9.04 1.78
CA MET A 138 -24.48 10.24 1.92
C MET A 138 -25.36 10.49 0.68
N SER A 139 -24.89 10.14 -0.52
CA SER A 139 -25.65 10.30 -1.77
C SER A 139 -26.74 9.25 -1.99
N GLN A 140 -26.78 8.19 -1.18
CA GLN A 140 -27.82 7.16 -1.21
C GLN A 140 -28.98 7.43 -0.23
N ASN A 141 -28.86 8.52 0.55
CA ASN A 141 -29.94 9.08 1.36
C ASN A 141 -30.60 10.25 0.63
#